data_AF-A0A1C5V8D3-F1
#
_entry.id   AF-A0A1C5V8D3-F1
#
_cell.length_a   1.000
_cell.length_b   1.000
_cell.length_c   1.000
_cell.angle_alpha   90.00
_cell.angle_beta   90.00
_cell.angle_gamma   90.00
#
_symmetry.space_group_name_H-M   'P 1'
#
loop_
_entity.id
_entity.type
_entity.pdbx_description
1 polymer ?
#
loop_
_entity_poly.entity_id
_entity_poly.type
_entity_poly.pdbx_seq_one_letter_code
_entity_poly.pdbx_strand_id
1 'polypeptide(L)'
;MSMKRKVTIGMIALLTNMILYTGCSNSNVSLSNSSPTLPEVNETSIAAAIEQSAMEDGGYRFANAEFESQFSVYATYYIRMAKEYAGWSQSPISPETKSEIEEKFLNASDMDLTDIFCAISLLGSNENLPAKTKENISSYLDSLYDKDLKCYTLFYNGEGNEYIFNIYANYLVDFISSSLNIEMKPIDDWLEKAIEEVFVSDEIIADNSSAYSMFFELAKNHNIEVPETSITAIIQMFENTLDNMDELDNQNIYVPVFLMDYLDFSRFAGYDSSKNHDKVIRVLCDENGVKKDAFVEYDAYGLYATIRALKLANYNFESCVHFREVFNEFDSFLLSEDSYMSPGYVESNFVDTYYVDALIHDLGIDSSNTISQYCIENKPAILESDVLNIYYFLELLQRNDLLELVDAERDEIIQKLSSSIQVLASDPSSINANLPKINGCIKGLKILNENPQFSEEYYDAIVKNFSVSSDQQQKAYDLAGLIEFICLVSPDNIDDSKEYCHQLETTLIQLSSEDVSNKIMLQKMALNVFELSNYVVTSEFNQIVVNTLSQSQDESGLFKGGDSNDDLVSFRSTYDAVVLCESIN
;
A
#
# COMPACT_ATOMS: atom_id res chain seq x y z
N MET A 1 6.21 -10.30 -38.96
CA MET A 1 6.09 -10.92 -37.61
C MET A 1 7.44 -10.80 -36.94
N SER A 2 7.50 -10.22 -35.74
CA SER A 2 8.70 -9.67 -35.05
C SER A 2 8.95 -8.18 -35.33
N MET A 3 8.24 -7.33 -34.59
CA MET A 3 8.57 -5.93 -34.20
C MET A 3 7.33 -5.30 -33.55
N LYS A 4 6.91 -5.83 -32.38
CA LYS A 4 5.88 -5.22 -31.51
C LYS A 4 6.10 -5.75 -30.09
N ARG A 5 7.05 -5.18 -29.34
CA ARG A 5 7.23 -5.43 -27.89
C ARG A 5 8.18 -4.47 -27.17
N LYS A 6 8.31 -3.21 -27.61
CA LYS A 6 9.31 -2.29 -27.02
C LYS A 6 8.83 -0.87 -26.65
N VAL A 7 7.53 -0.59 -26.57
CA VAL A 7 7.05 0.76 -26.16
C VAL A 7 6.00 0.71 -25.04
N THR A 8 5.65 -0.46 -24.49
CA THR A 8 4.48 -0.61 -23.60
C THR A 8 4.83 -0.87 -22.12
N ILE A 9 6.04 -0.51 -21.67
CA ILE A 9 6.47 -0.75 -20.27
C ILE A 9 6.71 0.58 -19.51
N GLY A 10 6.96 1.69 -20.20
CA GLY A 10 7.40 2.94 -19.56
C GLY A 10 6.33 3.68 -18.74
N MET A 11 5.05 3.64 -19.15
CA MET A 11 4.01 4.46 -18.49
C MET A 11 3.19 3.71 -17.45
N ILE A 12 3.01 2.39 -17.61
CA ILE A 12 2.59 1.53 -16.50
C ILE A 12 3.67 1.62 -15.42
N ALA A 13 4.96 1.62 -15.75
CA ALA A 13 6.01 1.89 -14.77
C ALA A 13 5.95 3.31 -14.15
N LEU A 14 5.34 4.33 -14.75
CA LEU A 14 5.17 5.65 -14.11
C LEU A 14 4.01 5.66 -13.12
N LEU A 15 2.86 5.07 -13.46
CA LEU A 15 1.73 4.91 -12.53
C LEU A 15 2.03 3.86 -11.44
N THR A 16 2.68 2.75 -11.79
CA THR A 16 3.05 1.68 -10.86
C THR A 16 4.30 2.03 -10.03
N ASN A 17 5.27 2.84 -10.52
CA ASN A 17 6.38 3.33 -9.67
C ASN A 17 6.06 4.61 -8.90
N MET A 18 5.03 5.38 -9.27
CA MET A 18 4.47 6.43 -8.39
C MET A 18 3.85 5.84 -7.11
N ILE A 19 3.68 4.52 -7.07
CA ILE A 19 2.97 3.76 -6.04
C ILE A 19 3.92 2.87 -5.20
N LEU A 20 5.20 2.71 -5.59
CA LEU A 20 6.11 1.71 -4.97
C LEU A 20 7.18 2.25 -4.02
N TYR A 21 7.10 3.51 -3.60
CA TYR A 21 7.97 4.04 -2.55
C TYR A 21 7.19 4.96 -1.60
N THR A 22 6.29 4.39 -0.80
CA THR A 22 5.84 5.06 0.42
C THR A 22 6.98 5.05 1.43
N GLY A 23 7.51 6.23 1.72
CA GLY A 23 8.55 6.43 2.72
C GLY A 23 8.00 6.21 4.14
N CYS A 24 8.70 5.34 4.87
CA CYS A 24 8.46 4.94 6.26
C CYS A 24 8.26 6.16 7.17
N SER A 25 7.22 6.17 8.02
CA SER A 25 7.08 7.18 9.09
C SER A 25 7.79 6.71 10.35
N ASN A 26 8.76 7.51 10.80
CA ASN A 26 9.43 7.34 12.09
C ASN A 26 8.86 8.32 13.11
N SER A 27 8.03 7.85 14.04
CA SER A 27 7.72 8.56 15.28
C SER A 27 8.70 8.13 16.38
N ASN A 28 9.63 9.04 16.75
CA ASN A 28 10.55 8.82 17.86
C ASN A 28 9.86 9.15 19.20
N VAL A 29 9.25 8.16 19.84
CA VAL A 29 8.73 8.34 21.21
C VAL A 29 9.90 8.31 22.20
N SER A 30 10.00 9.38 23.00
CA SER A 30 10.99 9.53 24.06
C SER A 30 10.94 8.38 25.07
N LEU A 31 12.04 7.65 25.23
CA LEU A 31 12.24 6.59 26.22
C LEU A 31 11.97 7.10 27.65
N SER A 32 10.81 6.74 28.20
CA SER A 32 10.55 6.87 29.63
C SER A 32 11.30 5.77 30.41
N ASN A 33 11.99 6.14 31.48
CA ASN A 33 12.75 5.22 32.35
C ASN A 33 11.86 4.36 33.27
N SER A 34 10.67 3.97 32.81
CA SER A 34 9.82 3.02 33.53
C SER A 34 10.05 1.62 32.98
N SER A 35 10.04 0.60 33.85
CA SER A 35 9.98 -0.79 33.37
C SER A 35 8.71 -0.93 32.52
N PRO A 36 8.82 -1.35 31.25
CA PRO A 36 7.67 -1.39 30.37
C PRO A 36 6.63 -2.36 30.94
N THR A 37 5.40 -1.87 31.00
CA THR A 37 4.22 -2.65 31.36
C THR A 37 3.60 -3.17 30.07
N LEU A 38 2.99 -4.36 30.13
CA LEU A 38 2.22 -4.89 29.00
C LEU A 38 1.23 -3.80 28.51
N PRO A 39 1.24 -3.45 27.20
CA PRO A 39 0.37 -2.41 26.70
C PRO A 39 -1.10 -2.83 26.80
N GLU A 40 -1.97 -1.86 27.05
CA GLU A 40 -3.41 -2.07 27.00
C GLU A 40 -3.86 -2.11 25.53
N VAL A 41 -4.56 -3.17 25.15
CA VAL A 41 -5.16 -3.29 23.81
C VAL A 41 -6.35 -2.34 23.74
N ASN A 42 -6.26 -1.33 22.87
CA ASN A 42 -7.31 -0.34 22.72
C ASN A 42 -8.30 -0.79 21.64
N GLU A 43 -9.23 -1.67 22.02
CA GLU A 43 -10.26 -2.24 21.14
C GLU A 43 -11.06 -1.16 20.39
N THR A 44 -11.37 -0.04 21.05
CA THR A 44 -12.14 1.06 20.45
C THR A 44 -11.37 1.73 19.32
N SER A 45 -10.08 2.00 19.54
CA SER A 45 -9.22 2.60 18.51
C SER A 45 -8.92 1.61 17.38
N ILE A 46 -8.75 0.32 17.66
CA ILE A 46 -8.59 -0.72 16.63
C ILE A 46 -9.86 -0.85 15.78
N ALA A 47 -11.05 -0.86 16.39
CA ALA A 47 -12.32 -0.88 15.67
C ALA A 47 -12.48 0.34 14.76
N ALA A 48 -12.24 1.54 15.29
CA ALA A 48 -12.24 2.75 14.47
C ALA A 48 -11.19 2.69 13.36
N ALA A 49 -10.06 2.01 13.61
CA ALA A 49 -9.00 1.82 12.63
C ALA A 49 -9.39 0.92 11.46
N ILE A 50 -10.18 -0.11 11.73
CA ILE A 50 -10.73 -1.04 10.74
C ILE A 50 -11.84 -0.38 9.90
N GLU A 51 -12.64 0.51 10.49
CA GLU A 51 -13.81 1.08 9.83
C GLU A 51 -13.51 2.34 9.01
N GLN A 52 -12.52 3.13 9.41
CA GLN A 52 -12.34 4.49 8.90
C GLN A 52 -11.00 4.70 8.22
N SER A 53 -11.01 5.22 7.00
CA SER A 53 -9.81 5.76 6.34
C SER A 53 -9.53 7.18 6.82
N ALA A 54 -10.58 7.98 7.07
CA ALA A 54 -10.47 9.31 7.64
C ALA A 54 -10.07 9.22 9.13
N MET A 55 -9.11 10.03 9.52
CA MET A 55 -8.60 10.09 10.88
C MET A 55 -9.16 11.33 11.61
N GLU A 56 -9.32 11.23 12.94
CA GLU A 56 -9.86 12.33 13.77
C GLU A 56 -9.03 13.62 13.65
N ASP A 57 -7.76 13.47 13.35
CA ASP A 57 -6.77 14.52 13.19
C ASP A 57 -6.84 15.26 11.84
N GLY A 58 -7.78 14.87 10.98
CA GLY A 58 -8.00 15.43 9.64
C GLY A 58 -7.17 14.78 8.53
N GLY A 59 -6.43 13.72 8.84
CA GLY A 59 -5.69 12.89 7.89
C GLY A 59 -6.49 11.78 7.24
N TYR A 60 -5.85 11.08 6.32
CA TYR A 60 -6.33 9.84 5.69
C TYR A 60 -5.22 8.80 5.70
N ARG A 61 -5.59 7.54 5.91
CA ARG A 61 -4.73 6.36 5.77
C ARG A 61 -5.23 5.45 4.66
N PHE A 62 -4.38 4.53 4.23
CA PHE A 62 -4.77 3.43 3.36
C PHE A 62 -5.24 2.22 4.20
N ALA A 63 -6.08 1.35 3.63
CA ALA A 63 -6.60 0.13 4.28
C ALA A 63 -5.81 -1.14 3.96
N ASN A 64 -4.98 -1.09 2.92
CA ASN A 64 -4.42 -2.24 2.23
C ASN A 64 -2.97 -2.48 2.69
N ALA A 65 -2.49 -3.70 2.95
CA ALA A 65 -1.10 -3.90 3.39
C ALA A 65 -0.01 -3.64 2.34
N GLU A 66 -0.34 -3.36 1.08
CA GLU A 66 0.63 -2.69 0.18
C GLU A 66 0.99 -1.28 0.70
N PHE A 67 0.10 -0.66 1.49
CA PHE A 67 0.25 0.67 2.07
C PHE A 67 -0.05 0.68 3.56
N GLU A 68 0.95 1.00 4.34
CA GLU A 68 0.88 1.13 5.79
C GLU A 68 -0.45 1.75 6.28
N SER A 69 -1.05 1.17 7.34
CA SER A 69 -2.27 1.69 7.97
C SER A 69 -2.05 3.00 8.74
N GLN A 70 -0.91 3.64 8.47
CA GLN A 70 -0.47 4.92 9.01
C GLN A 70 -1.04 6.09 8.19
N PHE A 71 -0.83 7.29 8.71
CA PHE A 71 -1.12 8.52 8.00
C PHE A 71 -0.45 8.57 6.60
N SER A 72 -1.24 8.74 5.56
CA SER A 72 -0.78 8.90 4.17
C SER A 72 -0.87 10.36 3.74
N VAL A 73 0.29 10.99 3.55
CA VAL A 73 0.39 12.36 3.04
C VAL A 73 -0.26 12.46 1.65
N TYR A 74 0.00 11.46 0.80
CA TYR A 74 -0.55 11.36 -0.55
C TYR A 74 -2.09 11.30 -0.56
N ALA A 75 -2.67 10.33 0.15
CA ALA A 75 -4.12 10.16 0.20
C ALA A 75 -4.77 11.38 0.84
N THR A 76 -4.17 11.87 1.92
CA THR A 76 -4.62 13.08 2.61
C THR A 76 -4.66 14.27 1.66
N TYR A 77 -3.61 14.52 0.89
CA TYR A 77 -3.60 15.64 -0.05
C TYR A 77 -4.70 15.53 -1.10
N TYR A 78 -4.76 14.42 -1.84
CA TYR A 78 -5.66 14.32 -2.98
C TYR A 78 -7.14 14.25 -2.59
N ILE A 79 -7.48 13.48 -1.55
CA ILE A 79 -8.87 13.40 -1.05
C ILE A 79 -9.31 14.75 -0.52
N ARG A 80 -8.45 15.45 0.23
CA ARG A 80 -8.77 16.78 0.78
C ARG A 80 -8.99 17.81 -0.32
N MET A 81 -8.11 17.86 -1.32
CA MET A 81 -8.27 18.75 -2.47
C MET A 81 -9.53 18.44 -3.28
N ALA A 82 -9.86 17.16 -3.46
CA ALA A 82 -11.11 16.76 -4.11
C ALA A 82 -12.33 17.31 -3.35
N LYS A 83 -12.37 17.14 -2.03
CA LYS A 83 -13.44 17.69 -1.19
C LYS A 83 -13.51 19.21 -1.25
N GLU A 84 -12.37 19.90 -1.22
CA GLU A 84 -12.33 21.36 -1.35
C GLU A 84 -12.92 21.82 -2.70
N TYR A 85 -12.53 21.20 -3.82
CA TYR A 85 -13.07 21.55 -5.14
C TYR A 85 -14.58 21.31 -5.26
N ALA A 86 -15.07 20.28 -4.59
CA ALA A 86 -16.49 19.98 -4.44
C ALA A 86 -17.24 20.95 -3.49
N GLY A 87 -16.53 21.83 -2.78
CA GLY A 87 -17.11 22.79 -1.84
C GLY A 87 -17.41 22.22 -0.46
N TRP A 88 -16.72 21.15 -0.06
CA TRP A 88 -16.93 20.50 1.23
C TRP A 88 -15.97 21.03 2.29
N SER A 89 -16.52 21.29 3.48
CA SER A 89 -15.71 21.67 4.64
C SER A 89 -14.96 20.46 5.19
N GLN A 90 -13.70 20.66 5.55
CA GLN A 90 -12.90 19.64 6.20
C GLN A 90 -12.36 20.12 7.55
N SER A 91 -12.17 19.19 8.47
CA SER A 91 -11.47 19.44 9.72
C SER A 91 -10.04 19.93 9.43
N PRO A 92 -9.52 20.89 10.21
CA PRO A 92 -8.13 21.29 10.09
C PRO A 92 -7.22 20.11 10.47
N ILE A 93 -6.08 20.01 9.79
CA ILE A 93 -5.04 19.03 10.17
C ILE A 93 -4.51 19.40 11.57
N SER A 94 -4.48 18.42 12.46
CA SER A 94 -4.03 18.59 13.85
C SER A 94 -2.56 19.05 13.92
N PRO A 95 -2.15 19.77 14.98
CA PRO A 95 -0.73 20.07 15.21
C PRO A 95 0.17 18.83 15.26
N GLU A 96 -0.34 17.73 15.80
CA GLU A 96 0.37 16.46 15.96
C GLU A 96 0.69 15.84 14.59
N THR A 97 -0.32 15.69 13.72
CA THR A 97 -0.15 15.22 12.33
C THR A 97 0.79 16.13 11.55
N LYS A 98 0.75 17.45 11.78
CA LYS A 98 1.69 18.36 11.13
C LYS A 98 3.13 18.09 11.56
N SER A 99 3.36 17.82 12.84
CA SER A 99 4.67 17.43 13.35
C SER A 99 5.12 16.10 12.76
N GLU A 100 4.24 15.11 12.64
CA GLU A 100 4.53 13.82 12.00
C GLU A 100 4.95 13.99 10.53
N ILE A 101 4.23 14.82 9.76
CA ILE A 101 4.60 15.18 8.38
C ILE A 101 5.99 15.85 8.35
N GLU A 102 6.26 16.77 9.29
CA GLU A 102 7.53 17.48 9.36
C GLU A 102 8.72 16.56 9.72
N GLU A 103 8.48 15.55 10.55
CA GLU A 103 9.50 14.56 10.95
C GLU A 103 10.01 13.74 9.77
N LYS A 104 9.16 13.49 8.75
CA LYS A 104 9.57 12.84 7.49
C LYS A 104 10.67 13.61 6.75
N PHE A 105 10.82 14.91 7.02
CA PHE A 105 11.86 15.72 6.40
C PHE A 105 13.17 15.77 7.18
N LEU A 106 13.30 15.07 8.30
CA LEU A 106 14.53 15.06 9.09
C LEU A 106 15.61 14.15 8.48
N ASN A 107 15.20 13.07 7.81
CA ASN A 107 16.08 12.09 7.19
C ASN A 107 15.92 12.08 5.68
N ALA A 108 16.99 12.40 4.94
CA ALA A 108 16.93 12.46 3.48
C ALA A 108 16.73 11.09 2.80
N SER A 109 17.03 9.98 3.48
CA SER A 109 16.78 8.61 3.00
C SER A 109 15.29 8.28 2.91
N ASP A 110 14.47 8.99 3.67
CA ASP A 110 13.05 8.67 3.89
C ASP A 110 12.15 9.58 3.02
N MET A 111 12.76 10.44 2.20
CA MET A 111 12.07 11.43 1.38
C MET A 111 11.71 10.87 -0.01
N ASP A 112 10.43 10.98 -0.36
CA ASP A 112 9.91 10.85 -1.72
C ASP A 112 9.47 12.21 -2.29
N LEU A 113 9.69 12.44 -3.58
CA LEU A 113 9.40 13.73 -4.22
C LEU A 113 7.89 14.03 -4.24
N THR A 114 7.06 13.02 -4.44
CA THR A 114 5.59 13.14 -4.45
C THR A 114 5.07 13.43 -3.05
N ASP A 115 5.61 12.74 -2.04
CA ASP A 115 5.26 12.96 -0.65
C ASP A 115 5.65 14.37 -0.19
N ILE A 116 6.84 14.86 -0.57
CA ILE A 116 7.21 16.26 -0.31
C ILE A 116 6.20 17.21 -0.95
N PHE A 117 5.86 17.02 -2.23
CA PHE A 117 4.88 17.86 -2.91
C PHE A 117 3.52 17.88 -2.17
N CYS A 118 3.01 16.71 -1.80
CA CYS A 118 1.74 16.57 -1.09
C CYS A 118 1.81 17.24 0.30
N ALA A 119 2.90 17.02 1.05
CA ALA A 119 3.10 17.59 2.37
C ALA A 119 3.21 19.12 2.35
N ILE A 120 4.00 19.68 1.43
CA ILE A 120 4.11 21.15 1.28
C ILE A 120 2.75 21.76 0.91
N SER A 121 2.00 21.08 0.06
CA SER A 121 0.65 21.52 -0.32
C SER A 121 -0.34 21.49 0.86
N LEU A 122 -0.18 20.53 1.79
CA LEU A 122 -1.01 20.41 2.99
C LEU A 122 -0.63 21.39 4.11
N LEU A 123 0.67 21.58 4.37
CA LEU A 123 1.18 22.42 5.46
C LEU A 123 1.09 23.93 5.14
N GLY A 124 0.97 24.28 3.86
CA GLY A 124 0.93 25.66 3.40
C GLY A 124 2.32 26.32 3.39
N SER A 125 2.33 27.64 3.22
CA SER A 125 3.50 28.42 2.77
C SER A 125 4.75 28.33 3.67
N ASN A 126 5.88 28.71 3.05
CA ASN A 126 7.24 28.84 3.60
C ASN A 126 7.35 29.27 5.09
N GLU A 127 6.48 30.13 5.61
CA GLU A 127 6.58 30.66 6.98
C GLU A 127 6.40 29.60 8.07
N ASN A 128 5.79 28.45 7.76
CA ASN A 128 5.45 27.43 8.74
C ASN A 128 6.55 26.39 8.96
N LEU A 129 7.52 26.25 8.04
CA LEU A 129 8.51 25.17 8.10
C LEU A 129 9.84 25.58 8.73
N PRO A 130 10.43 24.74 9.61
CA PRO A 130 11.75 24.98 10.18
C PRO A 130 12.84 25.16 9.11
N ALA A 131 13.83 26.00 9.39
CA ALA A 131 14.95 26.23 8.47
C ALA A 131 15.74 24.95 8.16
N LYS A 132 15.86 24.05 9.14
CA LYS A 132 16.55 22.77 8.98
C LYS A 132 15.82 21.84 8.01
N THR A 133 14.49 21.77 8.12
CA THR A 133 13.62 21.04 7.18
C THR A 133 13.81 21.51 5.75
N LYS A 134 13.85 22.83 5.51
CA LYS A 134 14.09 23.39 4.18
C LYS A 134 15.49 23.07 3.65
N GLU A 135 16.50 23.10 4.51
CA GLU A 135 17.87 22.69 4.13
C GLU A 135 17.92 21.22 3.71
N ASN A 136 17.22 20.35 4.44
CA ASN A 136 17.14 18.93 4.12
C ASN A 136 16.40 18.68 2.80
N ILE A 137 15.23 19.30 2.60
CA ILE A 137 14.47 19.24 1.34
C ILE A 137 15.35 19.76 0.20
N SER A 138 15.97 20.93 0.34
CA SER A 138 16.87 21.49 -0.67
C SER A 138 18.00 20.53 -1.03
N SER A 139 18.62 19.88 -0.04
CA SER A 139 19.69 18.90 -0.25
C SER A 139 19.20 17.66 -0.99
N TYR A 140 17.98 17.19 -0.69
CA TYR A 140 17.35 16.09 -1.40
C TYR A 140 17.05 16.45 -2.86
N LEU A 141 16.41 17.59 -3.12
CA LEU A 141 16.14 18.05 -4.50
C LEU A 141 17.45 18.18 -5.29
N ASP A 142 18.51 18.70 -4.66
CA ASP A 142 19.84 18.83 -5.26
C ASP A 142 20.46 17.49 -5.67
N SER A 143 20.11 16.41 -4.98
CA SER A 143 20.57 15.04 -5.28
C SER A 143 19.89 14.45 -6.51
N LEU A 144 18.69 14.93 -6.86
CA LEU A 144 17.95 14.52 -8.05
C LEU A 144 18.42 15.23 -9.33
N TYR A 145 19.24 16.27 -9.21
CA TYR A 145 19.70 17.05 -10.36
C TYR A 145 20.86 16.37 -11.11
N ASP A 146 20.59 15.99 -12.35
CA ASP A 146 21.60 15.48 -13.27
C ASP A 146 22.36 16.64 -13.95
N LYS A 147 23.68 16.67 -13.78
CA LYS A 147 24.54 17.75 -14.31
C LYS A 147 24.76 17.67 -15.81
N ASP A 148 24.70 16.47 -16.39
CA ASP A 148 24.95 16.24 -17.80
C ASP A 148 23.67 16.54 -18.61
N LEU A 149 22.52 16.09 -18.13
CA LEU A 149 21.21 16.39 -18.71
C LEU A 149 20.72 17.82 -18.40
N LYS A 150 21.24 18.43 -17.32
CA LYS A 150 20.81 19.72 -16.77
C LYS A 150 19.32 19.77 -16.41
N CYS A 151 18.81 18.71 -15.79
CA CYS A 151 17.44 18.63 -15.31
C CYS A 151 17.36 17.71 -14.08
N TYR A 152 16.22 17.73 -13.41
CA TYR A 152 15.93 16.81 -12.31
C TYR A 152 15.43 15.47 -12.86
N THR A 153 15.89 14.35 -12.29
CA THR A 153 15.56 12.99 -12.76
C THR A 153 15.30 12.05 -11.58
N LEU A 154 14.28 11.18 -11.69
CA LEU A 154 13.99 10.14 -10.70
C LEU A 154 14.65 8.79 -11.04
N PHE A 155 14.77 8.45 -12.34
CA PHE A 155 15.37 7.20 -12.81
C PHE A 155 16.09 7.43 -14.13
N TYR A 156 17.41 7.25 -14.18
CA TYR A 156 18.18 7.28 -15.44
C TYR A 156 18.50 5.85 -15.90
N ASN A 157 17.86 5.39 -16.97
CA ASN A 157 18.08 4.06 -17.56
C ASN A 157 18.77 4.09 -18.94
N GLY A 158 19.12 5.27 -19.46
CA GLY A 158 20.02 5.43 -20.61
C GLY A 158 19.45 5.10 -22.01
N GLU A 159 18.15 4.81 -22.18
CA GLU A 159 17.52 4.63 -23.51
C GLU A 159 16.08 5.20 -23.59
N GLY A 160 15.87 6.21 -24.46
CA GLY A 160 14.56 6.59 -25.04
C GLY A 160 13.74 7.66 -24.29
N ASN A 161 13.37 8.73 -25.01
CA ASN A 161 12.43 9.81 -24.63
C ASN A 161 12.65 10.45 -23.23
N GLU A 162 13.89 10.85 -22.93
CA GLU A 162 14.31 11.49 -21.67
C GLU A 162 13.36 12.60 -21.19
N TYR A 163 12.81 13.41 -22.09
CA TYR A 163 11.99 14.57 -21.73
C TYR A 163 10.64 14.20 -21.08
N ILE A 164 9.88 13.27 -21.67
CA ILE A 164 8.55 12.87 -21.16
C ILE A 164 8.68 12.22 -19.78
N PHE A 165 9.75 11.48 -19.52
CA PHE A 165 9.97 10.87 -18.21
C PHE A 165 10.43 11.86 -17.14
N ASN A 166 11.27 12.84 -17.51
CA ASN A 166 11.87 13.77 -16.56
C ASN A 166 10.94 14.96 -16.21
N ILE A 167 9.93 15.27 -17.02
CA ILE A 167 9.05 16.43 -16.76
C ILE A 167 8.37 16.37 -15.40
N TYR A 168 7.98 15.17 -14.94
CA TYR A 168 7.34 14.98 -13.64
C TYR A 168 8.23 15.52 -12.50
N ALA A 169 9.50 15.10 -12.47
CA ALA A 169 10.45 15.54 -11.45
C ALA A 169 10.69 17.05 -11.50
N ASN A 170 10.87 17.61 -12.70
CA ASN A 170 11.13 19.04 -12.87
C ASN A 170 9.92 19.90 -12.49
N TYR A 171 8.70 19.45 -12.81
CA TYR A 171 7.45 20.12 -12.44
C TYR A 171 7.26 20.16 -10.91
N LEU A 172 7.45 19.02 -10.23
CA LEU A 172 7.34 18.97 -8.77
C LEU A 172 8.42 19.79 -8.08
N VAL A 173 9.67 19.72 -8.55
CA VAL A 173 10.77 20.51 -7.99
C VAL A 173 10.52 22.01 -8.14
N ASP A 174 10.01 22.47 -9.30
CA ASP A 174 9.64 23.87 -9.52
C ASP A 174 8.58 24.35 -8.52
N PHE A 175 7.52 23.56 -8.35
CA PHE A 175 6.45 23.84 -7.40
C PHE A 175 6.96 23.90 -5.96
N ILE A 176 7.73 22.89 -5.52
CA ILE A 176 8.26 22.79 -4.16
C ILE A 176 9.23 23.95 -3.90
N SER A 177 10.16 24.21 -4.82
CA SER A 177 11.16 25.27 -4.70
C SER A 177 10.49 26.64 -4.61
N SER A 178 9.49 26.90 -5.45
CA SER A 178 8.70 28.13 -5.43
C SER A 178 7.91 28.30 -4.14
N SER A 179 7.26 27.24 -3.66
CA SER A 179 6.43 27.24 -2.45
C SER A 179 7.25 27.48 -1.17
N LEU A 180 8.49 26.98 -1.15
CA LEU A 180 9.42 27.10 -0.02
C LEU A 180 10.42 28.25 -0.16
N ASN A 181 10.43 28.96 -1.30
CA ASN A 181 11.44 29.95 -1.65
C ASN A 181 12.87 29.39 -1.49
N ILE A 182 13.10 28.20 -2.05
CA ILE A 182 14.39 27.53 -2.16
C ILE A 182 14.95 27.81 -3.57
N GLU A 183 16.26 27.97 -3.67
CA GLU A 183 16.92 28.16 -4.97
C GLU A 183 16.92 26.85 -5.77
N MET A 184 16.31 26.88 -6.95
CA MET A 184 16.30 25.78 -7.90
C MET A 184 17.51 25.89 -8.84
N LYS A 185 18.06 24.75 -9.27
CA LYS A 185 19.08 24.71 -10.33
C LYS A 185 18.44 25.03 -11.68
N PRO A 186 19.17 25.71 -12.58
CA PRO A 186 18.60 26.16 -13.85
C PRO A 186 18.23 24.97 -14.75
N ILE A 187 17.01 24.99 -15.28
CA ILE A 187 16.48 23.97 -16.20
C ILE A 187 16.07 24.54 -17.56
N ASP A 188 16.14 25.86 -17.75
CA ASP A 188 15.61 26.57 -18.92
C ASP A 188 16.17 26.01 -20.24
N ASP A 189 17.50 25.82 -20.33
CA ASP A 189 18.18 25.22 -21.49
C ASP A 189 17.62 23.83 -21.86
N TRP A 190 17.24 23.04 -20.85
CA TRP A 190 16.69 21.70 -21.02
C TRP A 190 15.22 21.78 -21.42
N LEU A 191 14.45 22.65 -20.75
CA LEU A 191 13.03 22.85 -20.98
C LEU A 191 12.74 23.40 -22.38
N GLU A 192 13.53 24.37 -22.87
CA GLU A 192 13.43 24.89 -24.25
C GLU A 192 13.56 23.76 -25.28
N LYS A 193 14.60 22.92 -25.15
CA LYS A 193 14.81 21.77 -26.05
C LYS A 193 13.71 20.72 -25.93
N ALA A 194 13.28 20.45 -24.70
CA ALA A 194 12.21 19.50 -24.43
C ALA A 194 10.93 19.92 -25.15
N ILE A 195 10.57 21.21 -25.11
CA ILE A 195 9.41 21.75 -25.82
C ILE A 195 9.61 21.61 -27.33
N GLU A 196 10.77 21.99 -27.88
CA GLU A 196 11.06 21.88 -29.32
C GLU A 196 10.92 20.43 -29.84
N GLU A 197 11.29 19.44 -29.04
CA GLU A 197 11.27 18.02 -29.43
C GLU A 197 9.93 17.31 -29.11
N VAL A 198 9.29 17.64 -27.98
CA VAL A 198 8.05 16.97 -27.54
C VAL A 198 6.81 17.56 -28.21
N PHE A 199 6.82 18.86 -28.54
CA PHE A 199 5.66 19.57 -29.07
C PHE A 199 5.64 19.57 -30.62
N VAL A 200 6.15 18.49 -31.22
CA VAL A 200 6.20 18.28 -32.67
C VAL A 200 4.87 17.71 -33.15
N SER A 201 4.18 18.43 -34.04
CA SER A 201 2.77 18.18 -34.40
C SER A 201 2.44 16.77 -34.86
N ASP A 202 3.38 16.09 -35.54
CA ASP A 202 3.17 14.76 -36.11
C ASP A 202 3.40 13.61 -35.11
N GLU A 203 3.85 13.93 -33.89
CA GLU A 203 4.20 12.98 -32.84
C GLU A 203 3.35 13.14 -31.56
N ILE A 204 2.38 14.07 -31.58
CA ILE A 204 1.47 14.30 -30.45
C ILE A 204 0.48 13.14 -30.33
N ILE A 205 0.45 12.50 -29.16
CA ILE A 205 -0.41 11.35 -28.86
C ILE A 205 -1.10 11.52 -27.50
N ALA A 206 -2.28 10.94 -27.35
CA ALA A 206 -3.09 11.06 -26.14
C ALA A 206 -2.42 10.49 -24.88
N ASP A 207 -1.62 9.42 -25.03
CA ASP A 207 -0.90 8.78 -23.92
C ASP A 207 0.00 9.78 -23.15
N ASN A 208 0.47 10.87 -23.77
CA ASN A 208 1.36 11.85 -23.14
C ASN A 208 0.62 13.08 -22.56
N SER A 209 -0.70 13.02 -22.34
CA SER A 209 -1.53 14.18 -21.93
C SER A 209 -0.96 14.97 -20.76
N SER A 210 -0.53 14.29 -19.70
CA SER A 210 -0.05 14.92 -18.48
C SER A 210 1.28 15.63 -18.71
N ALA A 211 2.14 15.05 -19.54
CA ALA A 211 3.41 15.68 -19.91
C ALA A 211 3.18 17.01 -20.63
N TYR A 212 2.23 17.08 -21.58
CA TYR A 212 1.92 18.33 -22.27
C TYR A 212 1.40 19.41 -21.32
N SER A 213 0.52 19.04 -20.37
CA SER A 213 0.00 19.96 -19.35
C SER A 213 1.13 20.50 -18.46
N MET A 214 1.97 19.60 -17.92
CA MET A 214 3.12 19.96 -17.08
C MET A 214 4.16 20.80 -17.82
N PHE A 215 4.53 20.43 -19.05
CA PHE A 215 5.47 21.20 -19.88
C PHE A 215 4.95 22.62 -20.12
N PHE A 216 3.68 22.75 -20.45
CA PHE A 216 3.10 24.04 -20.78
C PHE A 216 3.00 24.97 -19.57
N GLU A 217 2.60 24.46 -18.41
CA GLU A 217 2.58 25.23 -17.17
C GLU A 217 4.00 25.62 -16.74
N LEU A 218 4.94 24.69 -16.79
CA LEU A 218 6.34 24.95 -16.44
C LEU A 218 6.98 25.98 -17.38
N ALA A 219 6.75 25.86 -18.70
CA ALA A 219 7.21 26.85 -19.68
C ALA A 219 6.70 28.26 -19.35
N LYS A 220 5.43 28.38 -18.94
CA LYS A 220 4.85 29.65 -18.50
C LYS A 220 5.53 30.21 -17.25
N ASN A 221 5.78 29.37 -16.24
CA ASN A 221 6.48 29.79 -15.01
C ASN A 221 7.89 30.32 -15.32
N HIS A 222 8.57 29.69 -16.28
CA HIS A 222 9.93 30.03 -16.71
C HIS A 222 9.98 31.07 -17.85
N ASN A 223 8.84 31.61 -18.29
CA ASN A 223 8.71 32.57 -19.39
C ASN A 223 9.29 32.07 -20.74
N ILE A 224 9.21 30.77 -21.01
CA ILE A 224 9.58 30.16 -22.28
C ILE A 224 8.38 30.15 -23.22
N GLU A 225 8.60 30.60 -24.47
CA GLU A 225 7.55 30.68 -25.47
C GLU A 225 7.25 29.30 -26.07
N VAL A 226 5.97 28.91 -26.05
CA VAL A 226 5.49 27.69 -26.72
C VAL A 226 4.78 28.07 -28.02
N PRO A 227 5.14 27.49 -29.18
CA PRO A 227 4.53 27.82 -30.46
C PRO A 227 3.00 27.62 -30.49
N GLU A 228 2.26 28.61 -31.00
CA GLU A 228 0.79 28.55 -31.13
C GLU A 228 0.32 27.36 -31.98
N THR A 229 1.13 26.94 -32.97
CA THR A 229 0.87 25.76 -33.79
C THR A 229 0.87 24.47 -32.97
N SER A 230 1.78 24.36 -31.99
CA SER A 230 1.86 23.21 -31.10
C SER A 230 0.70 23.20 -30.10
N ILE A 231 0.37 24.36 -29.53
CA ILE A 231 -0.81 24.52 -28.65
C ILE A 231 -2.07 24.06 -29.40
N THR A 232 -2.24 24.50 -30.66
CA THR A 232 -3.36 24.12 -31.50
C THR A 232 -3.40 22.62 -31.77
N ALA A 233 -2.24 22.01 -32.06
CA ALA A 233 -2.15 20.58 -32.32
C ALA A 233 -2.47 19.73 -31.07
N ILE A 234 -2.02 20.15 -29.88
CA ILE A 234 -2.33 19.49 -28.60
C ILE A 234 -3.83 19.59 -28.30
N ILE A 235 -4.43 20.78 -28.46
CA ILE A 235 -5.89 20.94 -28.29
C ILE A 235 -6.66 20.06 -29.27
N GLN A 236 -6.23 19.99 -30.54
CA GLN A 236 -6.85 19.13 -31.53
C GLN A 236 -6.74 17.65 -31.17
N MET A 237 -5.59 17.20 -30.64
CA MET A 237 -5.45 15.83 -30.12
C MET A 237 -6.47 15.58 -29.02
N PHE A 238 -6.55 16.46 -28.01
CA PHE A 238 -7.51 16.30 -26.92
C PHE A 238 -8.96 16.22 -27.42
N GLU A 239 -9.36 17.10 -28.33
CA GLU A 239 -10.72 17.12 -28.87
C GLU A 239 -11.04 15.89 -29.73
N ASN A 240 -10.09 15.44 -30.55
CA ASN A 240 -10.27 14.26 -31.39
C ASN A 240 -10.43 12.98 -30.55
N THR A 241 -9.59 12.81 -29.53
CA THR A 241 -9.68 11.68 -28.61
C THR A 241 -10.97 11.74 -27.78
N LEU A 242 -11.39 12.92 -27.30
CA LEU A 242 -12.67 13.09 -26.60
C LEU A 242 -13.89 12.75 -27.48
N ASP A 243 -13.80 12.98 -28.78
CA ASP A 243 -14.86 12.65 -29.75
C ASP A 243 -14.89 11.15 -30.14
N ASN A 244 -13.91 10.37 -29.69
CA ASN A 244 -13.73 8.96 -30.03
C ASN A 244 -13.75 8.07 -28.78
N MET A 245 -14.93 7.57 -28.40
CA MET A 245 -15.10 6.71 -27.21
C MET A 245 -14.20 5.45 -27.26
N ASP A 246 -13.98 4.86 -28.44
CA ASP A 246 -13.11 3.68 -28.57
C ASP A 246 -11.63 4.01 -28.27
N GLU A 247 -11.22 5.27 -28.42
CA GLU A 247 -9.87 5.74 -28.14
C GLU A 247 -9.70 6.13 -26.67
N LEU A 248 -10.74 6.71 -26.06
CA LEU A 248 -10.83 6.92 -24.62
C LEU A 248 -10.80 5.60 -23.84
N ASP A 249 -11.48 4.56 -24.33
CA ASP A 249 -11.53 3.22 -23.71
C ASP A 249 -10.25 2.38 -23.99
N ASN A 250 -9.23 2.96 -24.63
CA ASN A 250 -7.96 2.28 -24.87
C ASN A 250 -7.23 2.02 -23.54
N GLN A 251 -6.63 0.84 -23.37
CA GLN A 251 -5.98 0.38 -22.13
C GLN A 251 -4.81 1.25 -21.62
N ASN A 252 -4.40 2.29 -22.36
CA ASN A 252 -3.29 3.17 -22.01
C ASN A 252 -3.72 4.57 -21.53
N ILE A 253 -5.01 4.95 -21.66
CA ILE A 253 -5.47 6.27 -21.23
C ILE A 253 -6.17 6.13 -19.88
N TYR A 254 -5.65 6.81 -18.86
CA TYR A 254 -6.41 6.96 -17.62
C TYR A 254 -7.38 8.13 -17.74
N VAL A 255 -8.61 7.81 -18.16
CA VAL A 255 -9.67 8.77 -18.52
C VAL A 255 -9.82 9.96 -17.57
N PRO A 256 -9.93 9.81 -16.23
CA PRO A 256 -10.11 10.98 -15.35
C PRO A 256 -8.93 11.95 -15.40
N VAL A 257 -7.71 11.44 -15.49
CA VAL A 257 -6.48 12.26 -15.61
C VAL A 257 -6.42 12.94 -16.97
N PHE A 258 -6.72 12.21 -18.05
CA PHE A 258 -6.77 12.78 -19.40
C PHE A 258 -7.74 13.96 -19.52
N LEU A 259 -8.94 13.85 -18.92
CA LEU A 259 -9.95 14.92 -18.94
C LEU A 259 -9.54 16.12 -18.09
N MET A 260 -8.90 15.89 -16.93
CA MET A 260 -8.30 16.94 -16.11
C MET A 260 -7.21 17.68 -16.92
N ASP A 261 -6.28 16.94 -17.52
CA ASP A 261 -5.18 17.49 -18.32
C ASP A 261 -5.66 18.34 -19.49
N TYR A 262 -6.69 17.88 -20.22
CA TYR A 262 -7.31 18.65 -21.29
C TYR A 262 -7.80 20.02 -20.81
N LEU A 263 -8.55 20.01 -19.70
CA LEU A 263 -9.18 21.22 -19.19
C LEU A 263 -8.16 22.17 -18.55
N ASP A 264 -7.15 21.65 -17.87
CA ASP A 264 -6.04 22.45 -17.36
C ASP A 264 -5.20 23.05 -18.49
N PHE A 265 -4.81 22.23 -19.47
CA PHE A 265 -4.08 22.72 -20.65
C PHE A 265 -4.87 23.81 -21.37
N SER A 266 -6.18 23.60 -21.57
CA SER A 266 -7.06 24.62 -22.18
C SER A 266 -7.08 25.92 -21.37
N ARG A 267 -7.23 25.81 -20.03
CA ARG A 267 -7.21 26.96 -19.12
C ARG A 267 -5.88 27.71 -19.19
N PHE A 268 -4.76 26.99 -19.13
CA PHE A 268 -3.43 27.59 -19.23
C PHE A 268 -3.23 28.23 -20.60
N ALA A 269 -3.66 27.60 -21.69
CA ALA A 269 -3.53 28.12 -23.05
C ALA A 269 -4.48 29.31 -23.34
N GLY A 270 -5.45 29.59 -22.47
CA GLY A 270 -6.49 30.58 -22.72
C GLY A 270 -7.51 30.15 -23.77
N TYR A 271 -7.65 28.83 -23.97
CA TYR A 271 -8.63 28.23 -24.87
C TYR A 271 -9.97 28.01 -24.17
N ASP A 272 -11.06 28.39 -24.85
CA ASP A 272 -12.42 28.18 -24.34
C ASP A 272 -12.91 26.75 -24.65
N SER A 273 -12.81 25.88 -23.66
CA SER A 273 -13.25 24.48 -23.72
C SER A 273 -14.74 24.28 -23.41
N SER A 274 -15.53 25.35 -23.22
CA SER A 274 -16.93 25.27 -22.77
C SER A 274 -17.83 24.39 -23.66
N LYS A 275 -17.55 24.33 -24.96
CA LYS A 275 -18.28 23.47 -25.92
C LYS A 275 -18.18 21.97 -25.59
N ASN A 276 -17.19 21.55 -24.80
CA ASN A 276 -16.93 20.16 -24.45
C ASN A 276 -17.27 19.83 -22.99
N HIS A 277 -17.67 20.82 -22.16
CA HIS A 277 -17.98 20.59 -20.74
C HIS A 277 -19.07 19.53 -20.54
N ASP A 278 -20.17 19.61 -21.30
CA ASP A 278 -21.24 18.61 -21.24
C ASP A 278 -20.77 17.20 -21.62
N LYS A 279 -19.78 17.06 -22.51
CA LYS A 279 -19.22 15.76 -22.88
C LYS A 279 -18.39 15.19 -21.75
N VAL A 280 -17.47 15.99 -21.19
CA VAL A 280 -16.66 15.62 -20.03
C VAL A 280 -17.54 15.13 -18.88
N ILE A 281 -18.59 15.89 -18.55
CA ILE A 281 -19.54 15.52 -17.49
C ILE A 281 -20.23 14.18 -17.79
N ARG A 282 -20.64 13.91 -19.03
CA ARG A 282 -21.27 12.62 -19.39
C ARG A 282 -20.30 11.44 -19.41
N VAL A 283 -19.00 11.68 -19.59
CA VAL A 283 -17.98 10.63 -19.48
C VAL A 283 -17.83 10.21 -18.02
N LEU A 284 -17.75 11.16 -17.10
CA LEU A 284 -17.49 10.91 -15.67
C LEU A 284 -18.74 10.64 -14.84
N CYS A 285 -19.90 11.16 -15.25
CA CYS A 285 -21.12 11.13 -14.45
C CYS A 285 -22.31 10.48 -15.18
N ASP A 286 -23.24 9.95 -14.40
CA ASP A 286 -24.58 9.53 -14.80
C ASP A 286 -25.66 10.19 -13.91
N GLU A 287 -26.88 9.65 -13.94
CA GLU A 287 -28.01 10.12 -13.14
C GLU A 287 -27.82 9.99 -11.62
N ASN A 288 -26.88 9.13 -11.19
CA ASN A 288 -26.52 8.87 -9.79
C ASN A 288 -25.19 9.56 -9.39
N GLY A 289 -24.72 10.54 -10.16
CA GLY A 289 -23.48 11.26 -9.84
C GLY A 289 -22.28 10.69 -10.56
N VAL A 290 -21.15 10.53 -9.87
CA VAL A 290 -19.93 9.98 -10.49
C VAL A 290 -20.16 8.48 -10.74
N LYS A 291 -19.83 8.01 -11.94
CA LYS A 291 -19.98 6.58 -12.27
C LYS A 291 -19.04 5.73 -11.43
N LYS A 292 -19.48 4.53 -11.06
CA LYS A 292 -18.68 3.57 -10.29
C LYS A 292 -17.36 3.17 -10.99
N ASP A 293 -17.33 3.22 -12.33
CA ASP A 293 -16.17 2.90 -13.17
C ASP A 293 -15.40 4.14 -13.66
N ALA A 294 -15.71 5.35 -13.15
CA ALA A 294 -15.04 6.58 -13.57
C ALA A 294 -13.54 6.61 -13.20
N PHE A 295 -13.18 5.96 -12.11
CA PHE A 295 -11.81 5.76 -11.64
C PHE A 295 -11.73 4.44 -10.88
N VAL A 296 -10.52 3.94 -10.64
CA VAL A 296 -10.32 2.71 -9.85
C VAL A 296 -10.74 2.99 -8.41
N GLU A 297 -11.61 2.15 -7.83
CA GLU A 297 -12.10 2.29 -6.44
C GLU A 297 -10.92 2.58 -5.49
N TYR A 298 -11.06 3.49 -4.51
CA TYR A 298 -9.98 3.99 -3.61
C TYR A 298 -8.75 4.67 -4.24
N ASP A 299 -8.70 4.91 -5.55
CA ASP A 299 -7.64 5.75 -6.12
C ASP A 299 -7.84 7.22 -5.74
N ALA A 300 -7.08 7.70 -4.75
CA ALA A 300 -7.13 9.08 -4.28
C ALA A 300 -6.82 10.08 -5.39
N TYR A 301 -5.90 9.77 -6.30
CA TYR A 301 -5.56 10.64 -7.43
C TYR A 301 -6.62 10.59 -8.52
N GLY A 302 -7.18 9.41 -8.80
CA GLY A 302 -8.35 9.22 -9.68
C GLY A 302 -9.57 10.02 -9.20
N LEU A 303 -9.87 9.99 -7.90
CA LEU A 303 -10.88 10.83 -7.27
C LEU A 303 -10.57 12.32 -7.49
N TYR A 304 -9.36 12.76 -7.15
CA TYR A 304 -8.93 14.13 -7.33
C TYR A 304 -9.06 14.60 -8.79
N ALA A 305 -8.56 13.81 -9.74
CA ALA A 305 -8.60 14.12 -11.17
C ALA A 305 -10.05 14.22 -11.67
N THR A 306 -10.91 13.29 -11.25
CA THR A 306 -12.35 13.30 -11.56
C THR A 306 -13.02 14.57 -11.03
N ILE A 307 -12.83 14.90 -9.75
CA ILE A 307 -13.48 16.07 -9.15
C ILE A 307 -12.92 17.37 -9.73
N ARG A 308 -11.62 17.46 -9.98
CA ARG A 308 -11.00 18.63 -10.62
C ARG A 308 -11.49 18.82 -12.06
N ALA A 309 -11.59 17.74 -12.85
CA ALA A 309 -12.14 17.80 -14.20
C ALA A 309 -13.61 18.30 -14.18
N LEU A 310 -14.44 17.78 -13.28
CA LEU A 310 -15.82 18.24 -13.09
C LEU A 310 -15.88 19.72 -12.67
N LYS A 311 -14.99 20.14 -11.76
CA LYS A 311 -14.89 21.55 -11.34
C LYS A 311 -14.53 22.47 -12.51
N LEU A 312 -13.55 22.09 -13.31
CA LEU A 312 -13.11 22.83 -14.49
C LEU A 312 -14.19 22.86 -15.59
N ALA A 313 -15.02 21.81 -15.67
CA ALA A 313 -16.19 21.73 -16.55
C ALA A 313 -17.44 22.44 -16.00
N ASN A 314 -17.31 23.23 -14.92
CA ASN A 314 -18.41 23.95 -14.26
C ASN A 314 -19.56 23.04 -13.75
N TYR A 315 -19.26 21.82 -13.34
CA TYR A 315 -20.25 20.93 -12.73
C TYR A 315 -20.77 21.50 -11.40
N ASN A 316 -22.08 21.38 -11.16
CA ASN A 316 -22.72 21.82 -9.92
C ASN A 316 -22.83 20.67 -8.91
N PHE A 317 -21.83 20.57 -8.04
CA PHE A 317 -21.77 19.58 -6.96
C PHE A 317 -22.93 19.65 -5.97
N GLU A 318 -23.52 20.83 -5.72
CA GLU A 318 -24.64 20.97 -4.77
C GLU A 318 -25.93 20.31 -5.25
N SER A 319 -26.10 20.17 -6.57
CA SER A 319 -27.35 19.68 -7.18
C SER A 319 -27.44 18.16 -7.29
N CYS A 320 -26.36 17.42 -7.02
CA CYS A 320 -26.32 15.97 -7.14
C CYS A 320 -26.48 15.30 -5.76
N VAL A 321 -27.57 14.54 -5.59
CA VAL A 321 -27.93 13.89 -4.31
C VAL A 321 -26.90 12.84 -3.91
N HIS A 322 -26.41 12.08 -4.88
CA HIS A 322 -25.53 10.91 -4.69
C HIS A 322 -24.04 11.25 -4.73
N PHE A 323 -23.66 12.49 -5.04
CA PHE A 323 -22.25 12.89 -5.09
C PHE A 323 -21.55 12.75 -3.74
N ARG A 324 -22.30 12.77 -2.63
CA ARG A 324 -21.78 12.52 -1.30
C ARG A 324 -21.28 11.09 -1.08
N GLU A 325 -21.89 10.14 -1.77
CA GLU A 325 -21.62 8.72 -1.59
C GLU A 325 -20.17 8.41 -1.95
N VAL A 326 -19.66 8.99 -3.04
CA VAL A 326 -18.27 8.86 -3.49
C VAL A 326 -17.26 9.22 -2.40
N PHE A 327 -17.49 10.29 -1.63
CA PHE A 327 -16.56 10.66 -0.54
C PHE A 327 -16.73 9.81 0.70
N ASN A 328 -17.92 9.26 0.95
CA ASN A 328 -18.12 8.31 2.05
C ASN A 328 -17.27 7.06 1.82
N GLU A 329 -17.13 6.59 0.57
CA GLU A 329 -16.25 5.47 0.22
C GLU A 329 -14.77 5.74 0.54
N PHE A 330 -14.35 7.00 0.60
CA PHE A 330 -12.99 7.39 0.96
C PHE A 330 -12.86 7.86 2.41
N ASP A 331 -13.96 7.99 3.16
CA ASP A 331 -13.98 8.33 4.59
C ASP A 331 -14.06 7.10 5.48
N SER A 332 -14.82 6.11 5.02
CA SER A 332 -14.81 4.75 5.55
C SER A 332 -14.09 3.86 4.55
N PHE A 333 -13.33 2.89 5.02
CA PHE A 333 -13.11 1.71 4.18
C PHE A 333 -14.49 1.11 3.95
N LEU A 334 -14.97 0.95 2.71
CA LEU A 334 -16.31 0.43 2.41
C LEU A 334 -16.50 -0.93 3.07
N LEU A 335 -17.00 -0.82 4.28
CA LEU A 335 -17.87 -1.70 5.00
C LEU A 335 -19.27 -1.30 4.53
N SER A 336 -19.55 -1.53 3.25
CA SER A 336 -20.94 -1.45 2.79
C SER A 336 -21.71 -2.62 3.41
N GLU A 337 -23.02 -2.48 3.61
CA GLU A 337 -23.87 -3.57 4.16
C GLU A 337 -23.71 -4.90 3.39
N ASP A 338 -23.16 -4.87 2.17
CA ASP A 338 -22.99 -6.01 1.28
C ASP A 338 -21.53 -6.46 1.04
N SER A 339 -20.49 -5.73 1.47
CA SER A 339 -19.09 -6.07 1.16
C SER A 339 -18.10 -5.84 2.31
N TYR A 340 -17.39 -6.90 2.70
CA TYR A 340 -16.28 -6.86 3.65
C TYR A 340 -15.03 -6.32 2.97
N MET A 341 -14.51 -5.17 3.44
CA MET A 341 -13.33 -4.47 2.93
C MET A 341 -13.04 -4.77 1.46
N SER A 342 -13.82 -4.18 0.55
CA SER A 342 -13.51 -4.25 -0.89
C SER A 342 -12.25 -3.42 -1.12
N PRO A 343 -11.15 -3.99 -1.61
CA PRO A 343 -9.96 -3.21 -1.84
C PRO A 343 -9.78 -2.98 -3.34
N GLY A 344 -10.16 -1.78 -3.77
CA GLY A 344 -9.75 -1.24 -5.05
C GLY A 344 -8.29 -0.75 -5.00
N TYR A 345 -7.35 -1.66 -5.14
CA TYR A 345 -6.14 -1.46 -5.94
C TYR A 345 -5.53 -2.85 -6.16
N VAL A 346 -4.66 -2.95 -7.15
CA VAL A 346 -4.32 -4.19 -7.85
C VAL A 346 -3.76 -5.32 -6.96
N GLU A 347 -3.36 -5.10 -5.69
CA GLU A 347 -2.98 -6.21 -4.80
C GLU A 347 -3.32 -6.00 -3.31
N SER A 348 -4.53 -5.52 -2.95
CA SER A 348 -4.97 -5.92 -1.61
C SER A 348 -5.14 -7.42 -1.58
N ASN A 349 -4.27 -8.00 -0.78
CA ASN A 349 -4.11 -9.41 -0.76
C ASN A 349 -5.15 -9.96 0.22
N PHE A 350 -5.60 -11.17 -0.10
CA PHE A 350 -6.46 -11.96 0.76
C PHE A 350 -5.95 -12.09 2.23
N VAL A 351 -4.64 -11.90 2.45
CA VAL A 351 -4.03 -11.97 3.78
C VAL A 351 -4.48 -10.82 4.69
N ASP A 352 -4.73 -9.62 4.16
CA ASP A 352 -5.19 -8.48 4.95
C ASP A 352 -6.62 -8.65 5.41
N THR A 353 -7.49 -9.03 4.47
CA THR A 353 -8.87 -9.41 4.76
C THR A 353 -8.92 -10.48 5.85
N TYR A 354 -8.02 -11.47 5.79
CA TYR A 354 -7.90 -12.52 6.79
C TYR A 354 -7.53 -11.98 8.18
N TYR A 355 -6.57 -11.06 8.30
CA TYR A 355 -6.14 -10.52 9.59
C TYR A 355 -7.11 -9.52 10.19
N VAL A 356 -7.78 -8.71 9.36
CA VAL A 356 -8.85 -7.83 9.84
C VAL A 356 -10.02 -8.67 10.37
N ASP A 357 -10.39 -9.75 9.68
CA ASP A 357 -11.43 -10.67 10.16
C ASP A 357 -11.04 -11.33 11.48
N ALA A 358 -9.77 -11.73 11.61
CA ALA A 358 -9.26 -12.29 12.84
C ALA A 358 -9.35 -11.28 14.00
N LEU A 359 -8.98 -10.02 13.77
CA LEU A 359 -9.11 -8.94 14.76
C LEU A 359 -10.55 -8.67 15.17
N ILE A 360 -11.48 -8.58 14.19
CA ILE A 360 -12.90 -8.37 14.47
C ILE A 360 -13.44 -9.49 15.36
N HIS A 361 -13.10 -10.74 15.03
CA HIS A 361 -13.55 -11.90 15.77
C HIS A 361 -12.94 -11.97 17.18
N ASP A 362 -11.61 -11.83 17.30
CA ASP A 362 -10.91 -12.03 18.58
C ASP A 362 -11.19 -10.89 19.56
N LEU A 363 -11.37 -9.66 19.08
CA LEU A 363 -11.74 -8.51 19.91
C LEU A 363 -13.27 -8.35 20.09
N GLY A 364 -14.09 -9.19 19.43
CA GLY A 364 -15.54 -9.11 19.51
C GLY A 364 -16.11 -7.78 19.01
N ILE A 365 -15.53 -7.20 17.96
CA ILE A 365 -15.96 -5.93 17.38
C ILE A 365 -17.29 -6.14 16.65
N ASP A 366 -18.32 -5.36 17.01
CA ASP A 366 -19.63 -5.38 16.36
C ASP A 366 -19.51 -4.85 14.92
N SER A 367 -19.33 -5.74 13.94
CA SER A 367 -19.32 -5.39 12.51
C SER A 367 -20.70 -5.60 11.88
N SER A 368 -21.17 -4.62 11.11
CA SER A 368 -22.40 -4.74 10.30
C SER A 368 -22.22 -5.59 9.04
N ASN A 369 -20.99 -5.97 8.70
CA ASN A 369 -20.64 -6.52 7.39
C ASN A 369 -20.46 -8.02 7.46
N THR A 370 -20.85 -8.72 6.40
CA THR A 370 -20.62 -10.15 6.29
C THR A 370 -19.50 -10.44 5.30
N ILE A 371 -18.49 -11.18 5.74
CA ILE A 371 -17.38 -11.63 4.87
C ILE A 371 -17.82 -12.61 3.77
N SER A 372 -19.07 -13.07 3.84
CA SER A 372 -19.66 -14.04 2.92
C SER A 372 -19.54 -13.63 1.45
N GLN A 373 -19.88 -12.39 1.10
CA GLN A 373 -19.83 -11.90 -0.27
C GLN A 373 -18.39 -11.84 -0.81
N TYR A 374 -17.46 -11.33 0.00
CA TYR A 374 -16.03 -11.31 -0.32
C TYR A 374 -15.52 -12.73 -0.63
N CYS A 375 -15.86 -13.70 0.22
CA CYS A 375 -15.48 -15.10 0.03
C CYS A 375 -16.06 -15.69 -1.25
N ILE A 376 -17.31 -15.36 -1.61
CA ILE A 376 -17.94 -15.82 -2.85
C ILE A 376 -17.23 -15.27 -4.08
N GLU A 377 -16.95 -13.96 -4.09
CA GLU A 377 -16.33 -13.26 -5.23
C GLU A 377 -14.88 -13.68 -5.47
N ASN A 378 -14.11 -13.86 -4.39
CA ASN A 378 -12.67 -14.14 -4.48
C ASN A 378 -12.31 -15.63 -4.47
N LYS A 379 -13.27 -16.53 -4.15
CA LYS A 379 -13.04 -17.99 -4.11
C LYS A 379 -12.26 -18.52 -5.34
N PRO A 380 -12.66 -18.23 -6.60
CA PRO A 380 -11.97 -18.82 -7.75
C PRO A 380 -10.48 -18.44 -7.81
N ALA A 381 -10.16 -17.16 -7.62
CA ALA A 381 -8.79 -16.66 -7.65
C ALA A 381 -7.94 -17.25 -6.50
N ILE A 382 -8.50 -17.33 -5.30
CA ILE A 382 -7.81 -17.87 -4.13
C ILE A 382 -7.53 -19.37 -4.31
N LEU A 383 -8.49 -20.15 -4.80
CA LEU A 383 -8.32 -21.59 -5.02
C LEU A 383 -7.29 -21.90 -6.11
N GLU A 384 -7.08 -21.00 -7.08
CA GLU A 384 -6.02 -21.11 -8.09
C GLU A 384 -4.63 -20.71 -7.55
N SER A 385 -4.55 -19.99 -6.44
CA SER A 385 -3.31 -19.47 -5.87
C SER A 385 -2.46 -20.50 -5.08
N ASP A 386 -1.47 -20.03 -4.33
CA ASP A 386 -0.57 -20.86 -3.50
C ASP A 386 -1.32 -21.58 -2.37
N VAL A 387 -0.80 -22.75 -1.96
CA VAL A 387 -1.42 -23.58 -0.92
C VAL A 387 -1.54 -22.89 0.44
N LEU A 388 -0.69 -21.91 0.75
CA LEU A 388 -0.79 -21.15 1.99
C LEU A 388 -2.03 -20.25 2.00
N ASN A 389 -2.34 -19.59 0.87
CA ASN A 389 -3.56 -18.80 0.72
C ASN A 389 -4.80 -19.68 0.80
N ILE A 390 -4.75 -20.89 0.24
CA ILE A 390 -5.86 -21.86 0.38
C ILE A 390 -6.08 -22.24 1.84
N TYR A 391 -5.01 -22.49 2.60
CA TYR A 391 -5.13 -22.78 4.03
C TYR A 391 -5.78 -21.62 4.80
N TYR A 392 -5.25 -20.41 4.65
CA TYR A 392 -5.82 -19.22 5.29
C TYR A 392 -7.29 -19.01 4.87
N PHE A 393 -7.66 -19.34 3.63
CA PHE A 393 -9.06 -19.25 3.18
C PHE A 393 -9.95 -20.26 3.87
N LEU A 394 -9.49 -21.50 4.03
CA LEU A 394 -10.23 -22.51 4.79
C LEU A 394 -10.39 -22.11 6.27
N GLU A 395 -9.36 -21.48 6.87
CA GLU A 395 -9.42 -20.96 8.24
C GLU A 395 -10.41 -19.79 8.36
N LEU A 396 -10.39 -18.87 7.38
CA LEU A 396 -11.37 -17.78 7.28
C LEU A 396 -12.80 -18.30 7.21
N LEU A 397 -13.05 -19.28 6.33
CA LEU A 397 -14.35 -19.92 6.17
C LEU A 397 -14.77 -20.67 7.44
N GLN A 398 -13.84 -21.36 8.11
CA GLN A 398 -14.14 -22.05 9.36
C GLN A 398 -14.53 -21.09 10.48
N ARG A 399 -13.79 -19.98 10.65
CA ARG A 399 -14.07 -18.96 11.67
C ARG A 399 -15.45 -18.34 11.52
N ASN A 400 -15.91 -18.21 10.27
CA ASN A 400 -17.18 -17.57 9.92
C ASN A 400 -18.33 -18.56 9.64
N ASP A 401 -18.16 -19.87 9.92
CA ASP A 401 -19.16 -20.91 9.63
C ASP A 401 -19.56 -20.99 8.13
N LEU A 402 -18.63 -20.72 7.20
CA LEU A 402 -18.83 -20.66 5.75
C LEU A 402 -18.15 -21.80 4.96
N LEU A 403 -17.73 -22.88 5.61
CA LEU A 403 -17.02 -24.00 4.94
C LEU A 403 -17.82 -24.64 3.80
N GLU A 404 -19.15 -24.57 3.84
CA GLU A 404 -20.05 -24.99 2.76
C GLU A 404 -19.77 -24.31 1.40
N LEU A 405 -19.14 -23.13 1.37
CA LEU A 405 -18.82 -22.41 0.13
C LEU A 405 -17.84 -23.17 -0.77
N VAL A 406 -17.06 -24.12 -0.21
CA VAL A 406 -16.09 -24.94 -0.94
C VAL A 406 -16.52 -26.41 -1.08
N ASP A 407 -17.76 -26.75 -0.75
CA ASP A 407 -18.24 -28.14 -0.82
C ASP A 407 -18.13 -28.74 -2.24
N ALA A 408 -18.34 -27.91 -3.27
CA ALA A 408 -18.25 -28.33 -4.67
C ALA A 408 -16.80 -28.62 -5.10
N GLU A 409 -15.83 -27.90 -4.52
CA GLU A 409 -14.39 -28.00 -4.83
C GLU A 409 -13.63 -28.85 -3.80
N ARG A 410 -14.29 -29.39 -2.78
CA ARG A 410 -13.66 -30.04 -1.62
C ARG A 410 -12.66 -31.13 -2.00
N ASP A 411 -13.03 -32.04 -2.89
CA ASP A 411 -12.16 -33.13 -3.34
C ASP A 411 -10.92 -32.61 -4.10
N GLU A 412 -11.08 -31.55 -4.89
CA GLU A 412 -10.00 -30.90 -5.62
C GLU A 412 -9.02 -30.20 -4.66
N ILE A 413 -9.55 -29.50 -3.65
CA ILE A 413 -8.75 -28.87 -2.61
C ILE A 413 -7.96 -29.92 -1.81
N ILE A 414 -8.61 -30.99 -1.37
CA ILE A 414 -7.93 -32.10 -0.66
C ILE A 414 -6.81 -32.68 -1.52
N GLN A 415 -7.06 -32.91 -2.81
CA GLN A 415 -6.06 -33.43 -3.73
C GLN A 415 -4.90 -32.45 -3.93
N LYS A 416 -5.18 -31.14 -4.08
CA LYS A 416 -4.16 -30.09 -4.24
C LYS A 416 -3.29 -30.00 -3.00
N LEU A 417 -3.86 -29.93 -1.79
CA LEU A 417 -3.10 -29.88 -0.53
C LEU A 417 -2.27 -31.16 -0.31
N SER A 418 -2.87 -32.34 -0.50
CA SER A 418 -2.20 -33.63 -0.28
C SER A 418 -1.04 -33.85 -1.25
N SER A 419 -1.22 -33.51 -2.53
CA SER A 419 -0.14 -33.62 -3.53
C SER A 419 0.98 -32.62 -3.29
N SER A 420 0.64 -31.41 -2.83
CA SER A 420 1.62 -30.36 -2.55
C SER A 420 2.55 -30.72 -1.39
N ILE A 421 2.06 -31.38 -0.34
CA ILE A 421 2.89 -31.91 0.76
C ILE A 421 4.04 -32.77 0.20
N GLN A 422 3.74 -33.70 -0.71
CA GLN A 422 4.74 -34.60 -1.29
C GLN A 422 5.73 -33.86 -2.20
N VAL A 423 5.25 -32.92 -3.00
CA VAL A 423 6.08 -32.14 -3.93
C VAL A 423 7.03 -31.22 -3.17
N LEU A 424 6.54 -30.52 -2.14
CA LEU A 424 7.30 -29.54 -1.37
C LEU A 424 8.45 -30.18 -0.56
N ALA A 425 8.28 -31.44 -0.15
CA ALA A 425 9.32 -32.20 0.53
C ALA A 425 10.33 -32.91 -0.40
N SER A 426 10.12 -32.86 -1.72
CA SER A 426 10.93 -33.63 -2.68
C SER A 426 12.32 -33.04 -2.93
N ASP A 427 12.53 -31.75 -2.64
CA ASP A 427 13.82 -31.07 -2.75
C ASP A 427 14.42 -30.82 -1.36
N PRO A 428 15.45 -31.58 -0.95
CA PRO A 428 16.09 -31.43 0.35
C PRO A 428 16.66 -30.03 0.61
N SER A 429 17.06 -29.29 -0.43
CA SER A 429 17.68 -27.98 -0.29
C SER A 429 16.69 -26.85 -0.01
N SER A 430 15.39 -27.12 -0.22
CA SER A 430 14.31 -26.13 -0.05
C SER A 430 13.41 -26.44 1.15
N ILE A 431 13.74 -27.44 1.97
CA ILE A 431 12.86 -27.90 3.07
C ILE A 431 12.51 -26.75 4.03
N ASN A 432 13.49 -25.98 4.49
CA ASN A 432 13.25 -24.86 5.40
C ASN A 432 12.23 -23.85 4.83
N ALA A 433 12.45 -23.40 3.60
CA ALA A 433 11.57 -22.46 2.93
C ALA A 433 10.16 -23.02 2.66
N ASN A 434 10.04 -24.34 2.54
CA ASN A 434 8.78 -25.03 2.25
C ASN A 434 7.99 -25.43 3.51
N LEU A 435 8.60 -25.42 4.71
CA LEU A 435 7.93 -25.81 5.96
C LEU A 435 6.63 -25.03 6.21
N PRO A 436 6.55 -23.69 6.04
CA PRO A 436 5.28 -22.97 6.21
C PRO A 436 4.16 -23.47 5.29
N LYS A 437 4.50 -23.82 4.04
CA LYS A 437 3.54 -24.35 3.06
C LYS A 437 3.11 -25.77 3.40
N ILE A 438 4.04 -26.61 3.86
CA ILE A 438 3.74 -27.97 4.33
C ILE A 438 2.80 -27.93 5.54
N ASN A 439 3.12 -27.10 6.53
CA ASN A 439 2.27 -26.91 7.73
C ASN A 439 0.89 -26.38 7.35
N GLY A 440 0.82 -25.39 6.45
CA GLY A 440 -0.42 -24.87 5.89
C GLY A 440 -1.27 -25.97 5.24
N CYS A 441 -0.67 -26.84 4.42
CA CYS A 441 -1.39 -27.97 3.81
C CYS A 441 -1.95 -28.93 4.86
N ILE A 442 -1.18 -29.25 5.91
CA ILE A 442 -1.64 -30.15 6.99
C ILE A 442 -2.82 -29.54 7.74
N LYS A 443 -2.74 -28.25 8.09
CA LYS A 443 -3.82 -27.52 8.77
C LYS A 443 -5.07 -27.42 7.89
N GLY A 444 -4.92 -27.07 6.62
CA GLY A 444 -6.04 -27.05 5.67
C GLY A 444 -6.74 -28.40 5.52
N LEU A 445 -5.98 -29.50 5.46
CA LEU A 445 -6.55 -30.85 5.45
C LEU A 445 -7.33 -31.14 6.75
N LYS A 446 -6.78 -30.77 7.92
CA LYS A 446 -7.47 -30.93 9.22
C LYS A 446 -8.79 -30.15 9.28
N ILE A 447 -8.84 -28.92 8.75
CA ILE A 447 -10.08 -28.12 8.64
C ILE A 447 -11.13 -28.87 7.80
N LEU A 448 -10.70 -29.52 6.72
CA LEU A 448 -11.55 -30.36 5.87
C LEU A 448 -11.84 -31.75 6.47
N ASN A 449 -11.54 -31.98 7.75
CA ASN A 449 -11.69 -33.26 8.46
C ASN A 449 -10.85 -34.41 7.90
N GLU A 450 -9.76 -34.10 7.20
CA GLU A 450 -8.78 -35.07 6.72
C GLU A 450 -7.59 -35.16 7.67
N ASN A 451 -7.19 -36.38 8.02
CA ASN A 451 -6.05 -36.65 8.90
C ASN A 451 -4.92 -37.30 8.11
N PRO A 452 -4.04 -36.50 7.46
CA PRO A 452 -2.95 -37.05 6.66
C PRO A 452 -2.04 -37.94 7.52
N GLN A 453 -1.73 -39.13 7.00
CA GLN A 453 -0.82 -40.06 7.65
C GLN A 453 0.58 -39.90 7.05
N PHE A 454 1.59 -39.78 7.91
CA PHE A 454 2.97 -39.61 7.52
C PHE A 454 3.76 -40.87 7.84
N SER A 455 4.61 -41.33 6.92
CA SER A 455 5.55 -42.41 7.20
C SER A 455 6.71 -41.90 8.05
N GLU A 456 7.29 -42.80 8.86
CA GLU A 456 8.53 -42.53 9.60
C GLU A 456 9.65 -42.05 8.66
N GLU A 457 9.75 -42.65 7.46
CA GLU A 457 10.71 -42.22 6.43
C GLU A 457 10.50 -40.76 5.97
N TYR A 458 9.26 -40.30 5.88
CA TYR A 458 8.95 -38.92 5.49
C TYR A 458 9.28 -37.94 6.62
N TYR A 459 8.91 -38.29 7.86
CA TYR A 459 9.26 -37.51 9.05
C TYR A 459 10.78 -37.35 9.16
N ASP A 460 11.52 -38.47 9.08
CA ASP A 460 12.97 -38.48 9.13
C ASP A 460 13.60 -37.67 7.99
N ALA A 461 13.02 -37.71 6.79
CA ALA A 461 13.51 -36.93 5.66
C ALA A 461 13.42 -35.42 5.91
N ILE A 462 12.33 -34.93 6.52
CA ILE A 462 12.20 -33.52 6.87
C ILE A 462 13.18 -33.14 7.98
N VAL A 463 13.19 -33.87 9.09
CA VAL A 463 14.02 -33.56 10.26
C VAL A 463 15.52 -33.66 9.95
N LYS A 464 15.95 -34.66 9.17
CA LYS A 464 17.37 -34.88 8.84
C LYS A 464 17.94 -33.86 7.87
N ASN A 465 17.11 -33.37 6.95
CA ASN A 465 17.54 -32.39 5.94
C ASN A 465 17.31 -30.95 6.40
N PHE A 466 16.65 -30.74 7.54
CA PHE A 466 16.57 -29.43 8.17
C PHE A 466 17.97 -28.91 8.52
N SER A 467 18.25 -27.67 8.15
CA SER A 467 19.52 -27.01 8.45
C SER A 467 19.27 -25.63 9.01
N VAL A 468 19.84 -25.31 10.16
CA VAL A 468 19.62 -24.00 10.77
C VAL A 468 20.35 -22.90 9.98
N SER A 469 19.66 -21.81 9.64
CA SER A 469 20.27 -20.62 9.03
C SER A 469 21.35 -19.97 9.91
N SER A 470 22.34 -19.33 9.28
CA SER A 470 23.33 -18.51 9.99
C SER A 470 22.78 -17.15 10.40
N ASP A 471 21.78 -16.65 9.68
CA ASP A 471 21.05 -15.44 10.02
C ASP A 471 20.09 -15.72 11.18
N GLN A 472 20.13 -14.91 12.25
CA GLN A 472 19.37 -15.18 13.47
C GLN A 472 17.86 -15.05 13.27
N GLN A 473 17.43 -14.09 12.45
CA GLN A 473 16.02 -13.87 12.15
C GLN A 473 15.47 -15.06 11.35
N GLN A 474 16.14 -15.46 10.28
CA GLN A 474 15.77 -16.62 9.47
C GLN A 474 15.83 -17.91 10.29
N LYS A 475 16.83 -18.05 11.17
CA LYS A 475 16.93 -19.18 12.10
C LYS A 475 15.69 -19.29 12.98
N ALA A 476 15.14 -18.18 13.48
CA ALA A 476 13.92 -18.19 14.28
C ALA A 476 12.72 -18.68 13.47
N TYR A 477 12.53 -18.19 12.23
CA TYR A 477 11.48 -18.67 11.33
C TYR A 477 11.61 -20.17 11.03
N ASP A 478 12.82 -20.63 10.70
CA ASP A 478 13.11 -22.02 10.36
C ASP A 478 12.79 -22.95 11.54
N LEU A 479 13.21 -22.57 12.76
CA LEU A 479 12.95 -23.34 13.97
C LEU A 479 11.44 -23.39 14.28
N ALA A 480 10.73 -22.26 14.21
CA ALA A 480 9.29 -22.23 14.44
C ALA A 480 8.54 -23.14 13.44
N GLY A 481 8.89 -23.07 12.15
CA GLY A 481 8.30 -23.94 11.13
C GLY A 481 8.54 -25.43 11.36
N LEU A 482 9.74 -25.80 11.83
CA LEU A 482 10.05 -27.20 12.16
C LEU A 482 9.29 -27.69 13.39
N ILE A 483 9.24 -26.89 14.45
CA ILE A 483 8.51 -27.26 15.68
C ILE A 483 7.03 -27.47 15.36
N GLU A 484 6.42 -26.56 14.62
CA GLU A 484 5.02 -26.69 14.18
C GLU A 484 4.82 -27.98 13.38
N PHE A 485 5.72 -28.32 12.45
CA PHE A 485 5.65 -29.57 11.70
C PHE A 485 5.67 -30.81 12.63
N ILE A 486 6.62 -30.87 13.58
CA ILE A 486 6.75 -31.97 14.53
C ILE A 486 5.45 -32.12 15.34
N CYS A 487 4.92 -31.03 15.87
CA CYS A 487 3.67 -31.03 16.65
C CYS A 487 2.45 -31.44 15.82
N LEU A 488 2.39 -31.03 14.54
CA LEU A 488 1.28 -31.36 13.65
C LEU A 488 1.24 -32.84 13.24
N VAL A 489 2.41 -33.47 13.07
CA VAL A 489 2.57 -34.85 12.59
C VAL A 489 2.65 -35.86 13.74
N SER A 490 3.27 -35.48 14.86
CA SER A 490 3.55 -36.35 15.99
C SER A 490 3.10 -35.71 17.32
N PRO A 491 1.80 -35.42 17.50
CA PRO A 491 1.29 -34.71 18.68
C PRO A 491 1.51 -35.46 20.01
N ASP A 492 1.76 -36.78 19.96
CA ASP A 492 2.06 -37.58 21.15
C ASP A 492 3.56 -37.62 21.50
N ASN A 493 4.45 -37.13 20.62
CA ASN A 493 5.91 -37.15 20.81
C ASN A 493 6.50 -35.74 20.91
N ILE A 494 5.91 -34.94 21.79
CA ILE A 494 6.25 -33.53 22.00
C ILE A 494 7.70 -33.34 22.49
N ASP A 495 8.29 -34.36 23.15
CA ASP A 495 9.65 -34.29 23.67
C ASP A 495 10.71 -34.06 22.57
N ASP A 496 10.46 -34.51 21.34
CA ASP A 496 11.35 -34.28 20.18
C ASP A 496 11.50 -32.79 19.84
N SER A 497 10.50 -31.98 20.18
CA SER A 497 10.47 -30.55 19.86
C SER A 497 11.15 -29.66 20.90
N LYS A 498 11.33 -30.12 22.15
CA LYS A 498 11.76 -29.29 23.28
C LYS A 498 13.14 -28.67 23.12
N GLU A 499 14.07 -29.40 22.53
CA GLU A 499 15.42 -28.89 22.24
C GLU A 499 15.36 -27.75 21.21
N TYR A 500 14.52 -27.89 20.17
CA TYR A 500 14.29 -26.82 19.20
C TYR A 500 13.56 -25.63 19.82
N CYS A 501 12.61 -25.86 20.73
CA CYS A 501 11.96 -24.77 21.48
C CYS A 501 12.98 -23.98 22.30
N HIS A 502 13.89 -24.66 23.01
CA HIS A 502 14.94 -23.99 23.78
C HIS A 502 15.89 -23.16 22.88
N GLN A 503 16.23 -23.68 21.71
CA GLN A 503 17.04 -22.96 20.73
C GLN A 503 16.30 -21.74 20.14
N LEU A 504 15.00 -21.87 19.87
CA LEU A 504 14.16 -20.79 19.37
C LEU A 504 14.07 -19.66 20.41
N GLU A 505 13.75 -20.00 21.66
CA GLU A 505 13.69 -19.04 22.76
C GLU A 505 15.04 -18.31 22.92
N THR A 506 16.15 -19.05 22.93
CA THR A 506 17.50 -18.46 23.04
C THR A 506 17.80 -17.51 21.88
N THR A 507 17.43 -17.86 20.66
CA THR A 507 17.61 -17.00 19.48
C THR A 507 16.75 -15.73 19.57
N LEU A 508 15.49 -15.83 20.03
CA LEU A 508 14.63 -14.64 20.21
C LEU A 508 15.15 -13.72 21.31
N ILE A 509 15.71 -14.29 22.38
CA ILE A 509 16.37 -13.50 23.44
C ILE A 509 17.56 -12.71 22.86
N GLN A 510 18.36 -13.33 21.99
CA GLN A 510 19.49 -12.66 21.33
C GLN A 510 19.02 -11.54 20.38
N LEU A 511 18.00 -11.82 19.56
CA LEU A 511 17.39 -10.87 18.63
C LEU A 511 16.80 -9.64 19.31
N SER A 512 16.44 -9.72 20.60
CA SER A 512 15.89 -8.57 21.34
C SER A 512 16.78 -7.34 21.35
N SER A 513 18.10 -7.54 21.22
CA SER A 513 19.09 -6.45 21.22
C SER A 513 19.48 -5.95 19.82
N GLU A 514 18.96 -6.58 18.77
CA GLU A 514 19.28 -6.26 17.37
C GLU A 514 18.16 -5.39 16.75
N ASP A 515 18.52 -4.48 15.83
CA ASP A 515 17.55 -3.70 15.07
C ASP A 515 17.08 -4.53 13.87
N VAL A 516 15.97 -5.26 14.05
CA VAL A 516 15.44 -6.26 13.11
C VAL A 516 13.93 -6.12 13.06
N SER A 517 13.37 -5.99 11.86
CA SER A 517 11.93 -5.83 11.64
C SER A 517 11.14 -7.12 11.95
N ASN A 518 9.83 -6.99 12.16
CA ASN A 518 8.86 -8.09 12.32
C ASN A 518 9.09 -8.98 13.55
N LYS A 519 9.63 -8.42 14.65
CA LYS A 519 9.81 -9.17 15.91
C LYS A 519 8.50 -9.65 16.52
N ILE A 520 7.41 -8.89 16.42
CA ILE A 520 6.10 -9.29 16.96
C ILE A 520 5.61 -10.57 16.29
N MET A 521 5.68 -10.63 14.96
CA MET A 521 5.30 -11.83 14.21
C MET A 521 6.13 -13.05 14.63
N LEU A 522 7.46 -12.88 14.77
CA LEU A 522 8.35 -13.95 15.23
C LEU A 522 8.01 -14.43 16.64
N GLN A 523 7.79 -13.50 17.57
CA GLN A 523 7.42 -13.80 18.95
C GLN A 523 6.09 -14.54 19.02
N LYS A 524 5.10 -14.13 18.22
CA LYS A 524 3.79 -14.79 18.13
C LYS A 524 3.91 -16.19 17.55
N MET A 525 4.65 -16.36 16.45
CA MET A 525 4.93 -17.69 15.88
C MET A 525 5.59 -18.61 16.91
N ALA A 526 6.55 -18.08 17.68
CA ALA A 526 7.25 -18.82 18.72
C ALA A 526 6.32 -19.24 19.86
N LEU A 527 5.47 -18.34 20.34
CA LEU A 527 4.53 -18.62 21.43
C LEU A 527 3.54 -19.71 21.03
N ASN A 528 2.96 -19.63 19.82
CA ASN A 528 2.08 -20.67 19.28
C ASN A 528 2.75 -22.06 19.31
N VAL A 529 4.01 -22.15 18.88
CA VAL A 529 4.70 -23.44 18.86
C VAL A 529 5.16 -23.89 20.25
N PHE A 530 5.47 -22.97 21.17
CA PHE A 530 5.74 -23.32 22.56
C PHE A 530 4.52 -23.92 23.24
N GLU A 531 3.34 -23.37 23.00
CA GLU A 531 2.08 -23.92 23.50
C GLU A 531 1.79 -25.31 22.93
N LEU A 532 1.90 -25.47 21.60
CA LEU A 532 1.76 -26.78 20.94
C LEU A 532 2.77 -27.82 21.48
N SER A 533 3.94 -27.36 21.90
CA SER A 533 5.02 -28.19 22.45
C SER A 533 4.97 -28.33 23.98
N ASN A 534 3.96 -27.81 24.68
CA ASN A 534 3.94 -27.74 26.15
C ASN A 534 5.27 -27.26 26.74
N TYR A 535 5.94 -26.33 26.07
CA TYR A 535 7.22 -25.77 26.46
C TYR A 535 6.99 -24.61 27.43
N VAL A 536 7.70 -24.62 28.57
CA VAL A 536 7.59 -23.57 29.58
C VAL A 536 8.61 -22.49 29.26
N VAL A 537 8.14 -21.33 28.83
CA VAL A 537 8.97 -20.16 28.54
C VAL A 537 9.57 -19.56 29.81
N THR A 538 10.71 -18.90 29.66
CA THR A 538 11.40 -18.19 30.74
C THR A 538 10.77 -16.82 30.99
N SER A 539 10.99 -16.28 32.19
CA SER A 539 10.59 -14.91 32.51
C SER A 539 11.33 -13.86 31.66
N GLU A 540 12.53 -14.19 31.18
CA GLU A 540 13.32 -13.31 30.32
C GLU A 540 12.67 -13.15 28.95
N PHE A 541 12.21 -14.25 28.33
CA PHE A 541 11.45 -14.21 27.10
C PHE A 541 10.17 -13.36 27.24
N ASN A 542 9.38 -13.59 28.30
CA ASN A 542 8.16 -12.81 28.53
C ASN A 542 8.46 -11.30 28.67
N GLN A 543 9.54 -10.94 29.36
CA GLN A 543 9.93 -9.54 29.49
C GLN A 543 10.32 -8.92 28.14
N ILE A 544 10.98 -9.67 27.26
CA ILE A 544 11.34 -9.22 25.91
C ILE A 544 10.09 -8.97 25.08
N VAL A 545 9.12 -9.87 25.11
CA VAL A 545 7.86 -9.68 24.39
C VAL A 545 7.14 -8.42 24.89
N VAL A 546 7.05 -8.24 26.21
CA VAL A 546 6.47 -7.01 26.80
C VAL A 546 7.21 -5.77 26.32
N ASN A 547 8.55 -5.78 26.31
CA ASN A 547 9.34 -4.64 25.83
C ASN A 547 9.04 -4.33 24.35
N THR A 548 9.02 -5.35 23.48
CA THR A 548 8.72 -5.17 22.05
C THR A 548 7.32 -4.61 21.88
N LEU A 549 6.29 -5.22 22.49
CA LEU A 549 4.90 -4.74 22.40
C LEU A 549 4.75 -3.28 22.84
N SER A 550 5.37 -2.89 23.96
CA SER A 550 5.31 -1.50 24.45
C SER A 550 5.97 -0.50 23.50
N GLN A 551 6.97 -0.91 22.73
CA GLN A 551 7.69 -0.04 21.77
C GLN A 551 7.01 -0.04 20.39
N SER A 552 6.24 -1.08 20.07
CA SER A 552 5.52 -1.21 18.80
C SER A 552 4.13 -0.56 18.80
N GLN A 553 3.57 -0.23 19.97
CA GLN A 553 2.23 0.37 20.04
C GLN A 553 2.26 1.80 19.46
N ASP A 554 1.42 2.02 18.46
CA ASP A 554 1.24 3.30 17.80
C ASP A 554 0.16 4.16 18.48
N GLU A 555 0.18 5.47 18.26
CA GLU A 555 -0.82 6.40 18.81
C GLU A 555 -2.25 6.09 18.32
N SER A 556 -2.38 5.48 17.13
CA SER A 556 -3.65 4.98 16.61
C SER A 556 -4.22 3.79 17.38
N GLY A 557 -3.46 3.21 18.33
CA GLY A 557 -3.83 1.99 19.04
C GLY A 557 -3.48 0.70 18.29
N LEU A 558 -3.02 0.80 17.03
CA LEU A 558 -2.48 -0.30 16.24
C LEU A 558 -1.03 -0.61 16.64
N PHE A 559 -0.44 -1.66 16.04
CA PHE A 559 0.94 -2.06 16.29
C PHE A 559 1.79 -2.08 15.02
N LYS A 560 3.05 -1.65 15.16
CA LYS A 560 4.14 -1.88 14.21
C LYS A 560 4.60 -3.34 14.23
N GLY A 561 5.34 -3.80 13.22
CA GLY A 561 5.93 -5.15 13.18
C GLY A 561 6.90 -5.49 14.33
N GLY A 562 7.38 -4.48 15.06
CA GLY A 562 8.41 -4.61 16.09
C GLY A 562 8.87 -3.25 16.58
N ASP A 563 10.08 -3.21 17.13
CA ASP A 563 10.75 -2.02 17.67
C ASP A 563 11.79 -1.44 16.70
N SER A 564 11.83 -1.92 15.46
CA SER A 564 12.72 -1.39 14.42
C SER A 564 12.17 -0.08 13.83
N ASN A 565 13.07 0.77 13.34
CA ASN A 565 12.66 1.97 12.57
C ASN A 565 12.07 1.60 11.20
N ASP A 566 12.33 0.40 10.71
CA ASP A 566 11.79 -0.11 9.44
C ASP A 566 10.43 -0.80 9.63
N ASP A 567 9.93 -0.92 10.87
CA ASP A 567 8.67 -1.59 11.16
C ASP A 567 7.47 -0.68 10.91
N LEU A 568 6.53 -1.21 10.14
CA LEU A 568 5.35 -0.49 9.69
C LEU A 568 4.11 -0.92 10.48
N VAL A 569 3.16 0.01 10.67
CA VAL A 569 1.87 -0.30 11.29
C VAL A 569 1.01 -1.12 10.33
N SER A 570 0.48 -2.25 10.80
CA SER A 570 -0.41 -3.08 9.99
C SER A 570 -1.43 -3.85 10.83
N PHE A 571 -2.53 -4.28 10.20
CA PHE A 571 -3.51 -5.16 10.85
C PHE A 571 -2.93 -6.53 11.21
N ARG A 572 -1.97 -7.05 10.43
CA ARG A 572 -1.26 -8.27 10.76
C ARG A 572 -0.47 -8.13 12.06
N SER A 573 0.35 -7.08 12.15
CA SER A 573 1.16 -6.82 13.34
C SER A 573 0.27 -6.56 14.57
N THR A 574 -0.84 -5.85 14.36
CA THR A 574 -1.86 -5.62 15.40
C THR A 574 -2.49 -6.92 15.87
N TYR A 575 -2.89 -7.81 14.95
CA TYR A 575 -3.40 -9.14 15.27
C TYR A 575 -2.39 -9.96 16.08
N ASP A 576 -1.16 -10.06 15.60
CA ASP A 576 -0.11 -10.82 16.29
C ASP A 576 0.20 -10.21 17.68
N ALA A 577 0.14 -8.89 17.83
CA ALA A 577 0.29 -8.20 19.10
C ALA A 577 -0.85 -8.48 20.08
N VAL A 578 -2.11 -8.46 19.62
CA VAL A 578 -3.29 -8.79 20.43
C VAL A 578 -3.17 -10.21 20.99
N VAL A 579 -2.85 -11.18 20.12
CA VAL A 579 -2.65 -12.58 20.54
C VAL A 579 -1.54 -12.71 21.59
N LEU A 580 -0.42 -11.99 21.41
CA LEU A 580 0.68 -11.98 22.39
C LEU A 580 0.26 -11.36 23.73
N CYS A 581 -0.50 -10.26 23.72
CA CYS A 581 -1.02 -9.63 24.92
C CYS A 581 -1.93 -10.57 25.71
N GLU A 582 -2.79 -11.33 25.03
CA GLU A 582 -3.68 -12.30 25.66
C GLU A 582 -2.93 -13.50 26.24
N SER A 583 -1.92 -13.98 25.52
CA SER A 583 -1.22 -15.22 25.86
C SER A 583 -0.19 -15.05 27.00
N ILE A 584 0.26 -13.82 27.27
CA ILE A 584 1.25 -13.50 28.32
C ILE A 584 0.59 -12.98 29.61
N ASN A 585 -0.68 -12.53 29.54
CA ASN A 585 -1.51 -12.19 30.71
C ASN A 585 -1.82 -13.41 31.59
#